data_AF-A0A8T4KB71-F1
#
_entry.id   AF-A0A8T4KB71-F1
#
_cell.length_a   1.000
_cell.length_b   1.000
_cell.length_c   1.000
_cell.angle_alpha   90.00
_cell.angle_beta   90.00
_cell.angle_gamma   90.00
#
_symmetry.space_group_name_H-M   'P 1'
#
loop_
_entity.id
_entity.type
_entity.pdbx_description
1 polymer ?
#
loop_
_entity_poly.entity_id
_entity_poly.type
_entity_poly.pdbx_seq_one_letter_code
_entity_poly.pdbx_strand_id
1 'polypeptide(L)' 'MKFSQLADLYERLDGTTKKLEKRDILAEFYKKCADTELYKAVVLSTGTVFPRGEQELGR' A
#
# COMPACT_ATOMS: atom_id res chain seq x y z
N MET A 1 7.19 6.46 6.87
CA MET A 1 7.32 5.98 5.48
C MET A 1 7.38 7.19 4.58
N LYS A 2 8.41 7.28 3.74
CA LYS A 2 8.48 8.32 2.70
C LYS A 2 7.55 7.94 1.56
N PHE A 3 6.89 8.92 0.94
CA PHE A 3 6.00 8.67 -0.20
C PHE A 3 6.73 8.00 -1.38
N SER A 4 8.03 8.26 -1.56
CA SER A 4 8.85 7.59 -2.58
C SER A 4 8.81 6.06 -2.46
N GLN A 5 8.76 5.52 -1.24
CA GLN A 5 8.70 4.07 -1.02
C GLN A 5 7.38 3.45 -1.50
N LEU A 6 6.31 4.24 -1.52
CA LEU A 6 5.01 3.82 -2.06
C LEU A 6 5.00 3.90 -3.58
N ALA A 7 5.67 4.89 -4.19
CA ALA A 7 5.88 4.92 -5.64
C ALA A 7 6.66 3.68 -6.10
N ASP A 8 7.76 3.35 -5.42
CA ASP A 8 8.55 2.15 -5.70
C ASP A 8 7.70 0.87 -5.56
N LEU A 9 6.79 0.82 -4.58
CA LEU A 9 5.86 -0.29 -4.42
C LEU A 9 4.95 -0.42 -5.64
N TYR A 10 4.37 0.68 -6.13
CA TYR A 10 3.47 0.65 -7.28
C TYR A 10 4.19 0.19 -8.56
N GLU A 11 5.41 0.67 -8.81
CA GLU A 11 6.22 0.22 -9.95
C GLU A 11 6.48 -1.29 -9.89
N ARG A 12 6.84 -1.81 -8.71
CA ARG A 12 7.08 -3.26 -8.51
C ARG A 12 5.80 -4.07 -8.70
N LEU A 13 4.65 -3.57 -8.24
CA LEU A 13 3.35 -4.24 -8.39
C LEU A 13 2.86 -4.25 -9.84
N ASP A 14 3.19 -3.22 -10.62
CA ASP A 14 2.85 -3.12 -12.04
C ASP A 14 3.76 -4.00 -12.91
N GLY A 15 5.03 -4.16 -12.50
CA GLY A 15 6.01 -5.01 -13.17
C GLY A 15 5.72 -6.53 -13.15
N THR A 16 4.67 -6.99 -12.47
CA THR A 16 4.28 -8.41 -12.46
C THR A 16 2.77 -8.59 -12.51
N THR A 17 2.30 -9.67 -13.13
CA THR A 17 0.89 -10.10 -13.10
C THR A 17 0.64 -11.27 -12.15
N LYS A 18 1.72 -11.87 -11.60
CA LYS A 18 1.62 -13.07 -10.77
C LYS A 18 1.16 -12.72 -9.36
N LYS A 19 0.04 -13.31 -8.95
CA LYS A 19 -0.58 -13.07 -7.63
C LYS A 19 0.36 -13.36 -6.46
N LEU A 20 1.17 -14.43 -6.54
CA LEU A 20 2.11 -14.79 -5.48
C LEU A 20 3.25 -13.78 -5.35
N GLU A 21 3.79 -13.29 -6.47
CA GLU A 21 4.83 -12.25 -6.44
C GLU A 21 4.29 -10.93 -5.87
N LYS A 22 3.06 -10.52 -6.25
CA LYS A 22 2.41 -9.34 -5.65
C LYS A 22 2.25 -9.47 -4.14
N ARG A 23 1.86 -10.65 -3.66
CA ARG A 23 1.77 -10.93 -2.22
C ARG A 23 3.12 -10.73 -1.53
N ASP A 24 4.18 -11.27 -2.13
CA ASP A 24 5.52 -11.23 -1.53
C ASP A 24 6.08 -9.79 -1.54
N ILE A 25 5.85 -9.02 -2.61
CA ILE A 25 6.17 -7.58 -2.70
C ILE A 25 5.48 -6.79 -1.58
N LEU A 26 4.16 -6.98 -1.39
CA LEU A 26 3.40 -6.30 -0.34
C LEU A 26 3.90 -6.69 1.06
N ALA A 27 4.15 -7.97 1.30
CA ALA A 27 4.65 -8.46 2.58
C ALA A 27 6.03 -7.86 2.93
N GLU A 28 6.92 -7.73 1.95
CA GLU A 28 8.22 -7.08 2.12
C GLU A 28 8.07 -5.58 2.47
N PHE A 29 7.16 -4.89 1.80
CA PHE A 29 6.89 -3.48 2.05
C PHE A 29 6.31 -3.24 3.46
N TYR A 30 5.33 -4.04 3.89
CA TYR A 30 4.71 -3.89 5.20
C TYR A 30 5.67 -4.14 6.36
N LYS A 31 6.62 -5.07 6.22
CA LYS A 31 7.67 -5.33 7.23
C LYS A 31 8.59 -4.13 7.48
N LYS A 32 8.69 -3.20 6.52
CA LYS A 32 9.52 -2.00 6.62
C LYS A 32 8.75 -0.79 7.17
N CYS A 33 7.44 -0.90 7.31
CA CYS A 33 6.60 0.16 7.85
C CYS A 33 6.62 0.12 9.39
N ALA A 34 6.68 1.29 10.03
CA ALA A 34 6.44 1.38 11.47
C ALA A 34 4.96 1.11 11.78
N ASP A 35 4.67 0.56 12.96
CA ASP A 35 3.30 0.21 13.38
C ASP A 35 2.32 1.39 13.29
N THR A 36 2.79 2.60 13.61
CA THR A 36 2.00 3.84 13.56
C THR A 36 1.62 4.26 12.14
N GLU A 37 2.32 3.74 11.13
CA GLU A 37 2.13 4.07 9.72
C GLU A 37 1.53 2.91 8.92
N LEU A 38 1.55 1.69 9.48
CA LEU A 38 1.14 0.47 8.81
C LEU A 38 -0.31 0.55 8.30
N TYR A 39 -1.23 1.09 9.10
CA TYR A 39 -2.62 1.28 8.69
C TYR A 39 -2.71 2.12 7.40
N LYS A 40 -2.03 3.27 7.36
CA LYS A 40 -2.02 4.15 6.17
C LYS A 40 -1.35 3.46 4.99
N ALA A 41 -0.23 2.77 5.24
CA ALA A 41 0.50 2.06 4.20
C ALA A 41 -0.35 0.96 3.54
N VAL A 42 -1.16 0.24 4.32
CA VAL A 42 -2.11 -0.78 3.82
C VAL A 42 -3.25 -0.15 3.02
N VAL A 43 -3.84 0.95 3.49
CA VAL A 43 -4.93 1.62 2.74
C VAL A 43 -4.40 2.15 1.41
N LEU A 44 -3.28 2.87 1.45
CA LEU A 44 -2.67 3.45 0.24
C LEU A 44 -2.19 2.40 -0.76
N SER A 45 -1.68 1.24 -0.31
CA SER A 45 -1.25 0.17 -1.23
C SER A 45 -2.43 -0.43 -2.04
N THR A 46 -3.67 -0.27 -1.56
CA THR A 46 -4.88 -0.66 -2.30
C THR A 46 -5.37 0.38 -3.31
N GLY A 47 -4.71 1.55 -3.37
CA GLY A 47 -5.07 2.65 -4.26
C GLY A 47 -6.23 3.51 -3.74
N THR A 48 -6.59 3.38 -2.46
CA THR A 48 -7.60 4.23 -1.82
C THR A 48 -6.96 5.05 -0.69
N VAL A 49 -7.61 6.16 -0.33
CA VAL A 49 -7.19 7.01 0.81
C VAL A 49 -7.94 6.63 2.08
N PHE A 50 -9.14 6.06 1.93
CA PHE A 50 -9.99 5.58 2.99
C PHE A 50 -10.28 4.08 2.78
N PRO A 51 -10.38 3.30 3.86
CA PRO A 51 -10.84 1.93 3.76
C PRO A 51 -12.32 1.89 3.33
N ARG A 52 -12.73 0.74 2.82
CA ARG A 52 -14.09 0.54 2.35
C ARG A 52 -15.09 0.68 3.51
N GLY A 53 -16.02 1.63 3.39
CA GLY A 53 -17.04 1.91 4.41
C GLY A 53 -16.77 3.17 5.23
N GLU A 54 -15.57 3.74 5.13
CA GLU A 54 -15.28 5.10 5.58
C GLU A 54 -15.44 6.05 4.38
N GLN A 55 -16.05 7.21 4.61
CA GLN A 55 -16.29 8.20 3.56
C GLN A 55 -15.60 9.52 3.93
N GLU A 56 -15.13 10.23 2.91
CA GLU A 56 -14.70 11.62 3.07
C GLU A 56 -15.87 12.47 3.55
N LEU A 57 -15.69 13.15 4.69
CA LEU A 57 -16.70 14.01 5.31
C LEU A 57 -16.91 15.35 4.56
N GLY A 58 -16.24 15.54 3.42
CA GLY A 58 -16.15 16.82 2.69
C GLY A 58 -16.77 16.83 1.29
N ARG A 59 -17.69 15.89 0.99
CA ARG A 59 -18.42 15.82 -0.28
C ARG A 59 -19.93 15.72 -0.06
#